data_AF-A0ABD1BZ46-F1
#
_entry.id   AF-A0ABD1BZ46-F1
#
_cell.length_a   1.000
_cell.length_b   1.000
_cell.length_c   1.000
_cell.angle_alpha   90.00
_cell.angle_beta   90.00
_cell.angle_gamma   90.00
#
_symmetry.space_group_name_H-M   'P 1'
#
loop_
_entity.id
_entity.type
_entity.pdbx_description
1 polymer ?
#
loop_
_entity_poly.entity_id
_entity_poly.type
_entity_poly.pdbx_seq_one_letter_code
_entity_poly.pdbx_strand_id
1 'polypeptide(L)'
;MHSFLTKTDQLALLGMPVDHEYLLDTITEGLGDDYHVIMEIVSGRDIPISIDEIHEKLLNQENTIALLRNSTLELPASANAA
;
A
#
# COMPACT_ATOMS: atom_id res chain seq x y z
N MET A 1 -7.51 5.45 -4.28
CA MET A 1 -7.69 4.19 -5.02
C MET A 1 -8.93 4.20 -5.94
N HIS A 2 -10.09 4.70 -5.50
CA HIS A 2 -11.33 4.67 -6.29
C HIS A 2 -11.21 5.27 -7.71
N SER A 3 -10.55 6.43 -7.88
CA SER A 3 -10.36 7.07 -9.19
C SER A 3 -9.50 6.28 -10.17
N PHE A 4 -8.60 5.43 -9.67
CA PHE A 4 -7.78 4.52 -10.48
C PHE A 4 -8.64 3.37 -11.00
N LEU A 5 -9.39 2.72 -10.12
CA LEU A 5 -10.30 1.63 -10.50
C LEU A 5 -11.39 2.09 -11.46
N THR A 6 -11.97 3.28 -11.26
CA THR A 6 -12.96 3.82 -12.21
C THR A 6 -12.40 3.98 -13.62
N LYS A 7 -11.12 4.36 -13.76
CA LYS A 7 -10.48 4.46 -15.08
C LYS A 7 -10.26 3.08 -15.70
N THR A 8 -9.85 2.11 -14.89
CA THR A 8 -9.71 0.72 -15.29
C THR A 8 -11.03 0.14 -15.78
N ASP A 9 -12.12 0.38 -15.03
CA ASP A 9 -13.47 -0.06 -15.41
C ASP A 9 -13.94 0.61 -16.70
N GLN A 10 -13.64 1.90 -16.89
CA GLN A 10 -13.92 2.61 -18.13
C GLN A 10 -13.16 2.00 -19.32
N LEU A 11 -11.90 1.62 -19.15
CA LEU A 11 -11.11 0.95 -20.19
C LEU A 11 -11.70 -0.43 -20.52
N ALA A 12 -12.11 -1.18 -19.50
CA ALA A 12 -12.80 -2.46 -19.69
C ALA A 12 -14.12 -2.30 -20.49
N LEU A 13 -14.91 -1.25 -20.19
CA LEU A 13 -16.12 -0.92 -20.95
C LEU A 13 -15.84 -0.56 -22.42
N LEU A 14 -14.66 0.00 -22.71
CA LEU A 14 -14.20 0.30 -24.07
C LEU A 14 -13.59 -0.91 -24.80
N GLY A 15 -13.63 -2.10 -24.20
CA GLY A 15 -13.07 -3.33 -24.79
C GLY A 15 -11.56 -3.46 -24.62
N MET A 16 -10.96 -2.66 -23.75
CA MET A 16 -9.55 -2.73 -23.38
C MET A 16 -9.43 -3.05 -21.88
N PRO A 17 -9.84 -4.25 -21.44
CA PRO A 17 -9.70 -4.62 -20.05
C PRO A 17 -8.22 -4.60 -19.64
N VAL A 18 -7.94 -4.02 -18.48
CA VAL A 18 -6.61 -4.05 -17.89
C VAL A 18 -6.46 -5.37 -17.12
N ASP A 19 -5.31 -6.01 -17.31
CA ASP A 19 -4.99 -7.25 -16.60
C ASP A 19 -4.86 -7.01 -15.08
N HIS A 20 -5.31 -7.98 -14.29
CA HIS A 20 -5.30 -7.87 -12.83
C HIS A 20 -3.87 -7.79 -12.27
N GLU A 21 -2.93 -8.57 -12.81
CA GLU A 21 -1.52 -8.53 -12.39
C GLU A 21 -0.90 -7.18 -12.74
N TYR A 22 -1.20 -6.66 -13.93
CA TYR A 22 -0.73 -5.33 -14.33
C TYR A 22 -1.24 -4.22 -13.39
N LEU A 23 -2.47 -4.33 -12.90
CA LEU A 23 -3.00 -3.39 -11.90
C LEU A 23 -2.26 -3.51 -10.58
N LEU A 24 -1.96 -4.74 -10.13
CA LEU A 24 -1.19 -4.97 -8.92
C LEU A 24 0.23 -4.40 -9.05
N ASP A 25 0.91 -4.66 -10.16
CA ASP A 25 2.24 -4.12 -10.47
C ASP A 25 2.23 -2.58 -10.47
N THR A 26 1.23 -1.97 -11.12
CA THR A 26 1.09 -0.51 -11.14
C THR A 26 0.90 0.07 -9.73
N ILE A 27 0.17 -0.64 -8.86
CA ILE A 27 -0.03 -0.23 -7.47
C ILE A 27 1.27 -0.37 -6.67
N THR A 28 1.97 -1.51 -6.80
CA THR A 28 3.17 -1.82 -6.02
C THR A 28 4.38 -1.00 -6.44
N GLU A 29 4.54 -0.71 -7.74
CA GLU A 29 5.56 0.21 -8.26
C GLU A 29 5.42 1.64 -7.72
N GLY A 30 4.19 2.04 -7.38
CA GLY A 30 3.90 3.33 -6.77
C GLY A 30 4.20 3.44 -5.28
N LEU A 31 4.57 2.34 -4.62
CA LEU A 31 4.82 2.30 -3.18
C LEU A 31 6.28 2.63 -2.84
N GLY A 32 6.49 3.41 -1.78
CA GLY A 32 7.81 3.72 -1.24
C GLY A 32 8.38 2.62 -0.34
N ASP A 33 9.62 2.79 0.12
CA ASP A 33 10.37 1.80 0.92
C ASP A 33 9.63 1.37 2.21
N ASP A 34 8.85 2.27 2.82
CA ASP A 34 8.09 2.00 4.06
C ASP A 34 6.98 0.94 3.88
N TYR A 35 6.70 0.52 2.64
CA TYR A 35 5.68 -0.45 2.29
C TYR A 35 6.26 -1.82 1.89
N HIS A 36 7.53 -2.10 2.19
CA HIS A 36 8.18 -3.37 1.87
C HIS A 36 7.40 -4.61 2.37
N VAL A 37 6.76 -4.50 3.54
CA VAL A 37 5.90 -5.56 4.10
C VAL A 37 4.74 -5.89 3.15
N ILE A 38 4.17 -4.89 2.47
CA ILE A 38 3.09 -5.09 1.50
C ILE A 38 3.64 -5.77 0.24
N MET A 39 4.80 -5.33 -0.25
CA MET A 39 5.48 -5.96 -1.41
C MET A 39 5.75 -7.45 -1.17
N GLU A 40 6.21 -7.81 0.03
CA GLU A 40 6.45 -9.21 0.42
C GLU A 40 5.15 -10.02 0.49
N ILE A 41 4.08 -9.46 1.05
CA ILE A 41 2.76 -10.12 1.11
C ILE A 41 2.20 -10.35 -0.30
N VAL A 42 2.36 -9.39 -1.21
CA VAL A 42 1.90 -9.51 -2.61
C VAL A 42 2.71 -10.58 -3.34
N SER A 43 4.03 -10.53 -3.24
CA SER A 43 4.94 -11.43 -3.97
C SER A 43 4.98 -12.85 -3.41
N GLY A 44 4.70 -13.04 -2.12
CA GLY A 44 4.76 -14.32 -1.42
C GLY A 44 3.50 -15.19 -1.55
N ARG A 45 2.49 -14.74 -2.31
CA ARG A 45 1.24 -15.49 -2.50
C ARG A 45 1.23 -16.29 -3.79
N ASP A 46 0.75 -17.53 -3.72
CA ASP A 46 0.48 -18.37 -4.89
C ASP A 46 -0.74 -17.89 -5.70
N ILE A 47 -1.65 -17.14 -5.05
CA ILE A 47 -2.85 -16.58 -5.68
C ILE A 47 -2.78 -15.05 -5.56
N PRO A 48 -2.93 -14.32 -6.68
CA PRO A 48 -2.92 -12.86 -6.66
C PRO A 48 -3.89 -12.27 -5.64
N ILE A 49 -3.41 -11.29 -4.89
CA ILE A 49 -4.23 -10.56 -3.92
C ILE A 49 -5.33 -9.76 -4.66
N SER A 50 -6.52 -9.65 -4.07
CA SER A 50 -7.56 -8.79 -4.64
C SER A 50 -7.23 -7.31 -4.42
N ILE A 51 -7.79 -6.44 -5.28
CA ILE A 51 -7.59 -5.00 -5.14
C ILE A 51 -8.17 -4.46 -3.82
N ASP A 52 -9.31 -5.01 -3.37
CA ASP A 52 -9.88 -4.65 -2.08
C ASP A 52 -8.97 -5.06 -0.92
N GLU A 53 -8.36 -6.25 -0.98
CA GLU A 53 -7.50 -6.72 0.11
C GLU A 53 -6.19 -5.92 0.18
N ILE A 54 -5.56 -5.61 -0.95
CA ILE A 54 -4.34 -4.77 -0.95
C ILE A 54 -4.66 -3.35 -0.47
N HIS A 55 -5.84 -2.80 -0.78
CA HIS A 55 -6.29 -1.50 -0.27
C HIS A 55 -6.33 -1.47 1.26
N GLU A 56 -6.98 -2.46 1.87
CA GLU A 56 -7.10 -2.55 3.33
C GLU A 56 -5.74 -2.74 4.00
N LYS A 57 -4.85 -3.55 3.40
CA LYS A 57 -3.49 -3.72 3.91
C LYS A 57 -2.68 -2.42 3.84
N LEU A 58 -2.81 -1.65 2.77
CA LEU A 58 -2.16 -0.35 2.63
C LEU A 58 -2.63 0.65 3.69
N LEU A 59 -3.93 0.73 3.96
CA LEU A 59 -4.49 1.58 5.01
C LEU A 59 -3.95 1.20 6.40
N ASN A 60 -3.86 -0.09 6.68
CA ASN A 60 -3.31 -0.58 7.95
C ASN A 60 -1.81 -0.27 8.09
N GLN A 61 -1.05 -0.40 7.00
CA GLN A 61 0.37 -0.05 6.99
C GLN A 61 0.57 1.46 7.18
N GLU A 62 -0.23 2.30 6.52
CA GLU A 62 -0.19 3.75 6.70
C GLU A 62 -0.48 4.15 8.16
N ASN A 63 -1.48 3.54 8.80
CA ASN A 63 -1.74 3.75 10.22
C ASN A 63 -0.55 3.32 11.10
N THR A 64 0.10 2.21 10.77
CA THR A 64 1.28 1.73 11.49
C THR A 64 2.46 2.70 11.36
N ILE A 65 2.73 3.18 10.14
CA ILE A 65 3.77 4.18 9.87
C ILE A 65 3.45 5.49 10.60
N ALA A 66 2.20 5.94 10.57
CA ALA A 66 1.76 7.16 11.26
C ALA A 66 1.97 7.02 12.79
N LEU A 67 1.55 5.91 13.39
CA LEU A 67 1.77 5.64 14.81
C LEU A 67 3.26 5.65 15.17
N LEU A 68 4.11 4.96 14.38
CA LEU A 68 5.56 4.94 14.59
C LEU A 68 6.17 6.34 14.49
N ARG A 69 5.74 7.15 13.52
CA ARG A 69 6.20 8.54 13.36
C ARG A 69 5.80 9.40 14.55
N ASN A 70 4.57 9.24 15.05
CA ASN A 70 4.08 9.93 16.24
C ASN A 70 4.81 9.47 17.51
N SER A 71 5.08 8.17 17.69
CA SER A 71 5.87 7.65 18.82
C SER A 71 7.33 8.11 18.79
N THR A 72 7.91 8.29 17.61
CA THR A 72 9.29 8.82 17.46
C THR A 72 9.37 10.28 17.90
N LEU A 73 8.31 11.06 17.70
CA LEU A 73 8.20 12.45 18.17
C LEU A 73 8.00 12.54 19.69
N GLU A 74 7.44 11.50 20.30
CA GLU A 74 7.15 11.41 21.75
C GLU A 74 8.32 10.85 22.57
N LEU A 75 9.51 10.63 21.99
CA LEU A 75 10.69 10.32 22.79
C LEU A 75 10.95 11.50 23.75
N PRO A 76 10.77 11.33 25.07
CA PRO A 76 11.21 12.37 25.98
C PRO A 76 12.74 12.41 25.84
N ALA A 77 13.27 13.58 25.49
CA ALA A 77 14.69 13.87 25.63
C ALA A 77 15.08 13.70 27.09
N SER A 78 15.31 12.45 27.51
CA SER A 78 15.73 12.08 28.84
C SER A 78 17.24 11.87 28.83
N ALA A 79 17.94 12.96 29.13
CA ALA A 79 19.30 13.02 29.66
C ALA A 79 19.57 14.52 29.91
N ASN A 80 19.43 15.10 31.12
CA ASN A 80 20.17 14.89 32.38
C ASN A 80 21.70 14.84 32.24
N ALA A 81 22.40 15.85 32.78
CA ALA A 81 23.69 15.68 33.48
C ALA A 81 24.11 16.97 34.22
N ALA A 82 24.16 16.86 35.56
CA ALA A 82 24.91 17.66 36.55
C ALA A 82 24.55 19.14 36.80
#